data_AF-A0A8T5FTR6-F1
#
_entry.id   AF-A0A8T5FTR6-F1
#
_cell.length_a   1.000
_cell.length_b   1.000
_cell.length_c   1.000
_cell.angle_alpha   90.00
_cell.angle_beta   90.00
_cell.angle_gamma   90.00
#
_symmetry.space_group_name_H-M   'P 1'
#
loop_
_entity.id
_entity.type
_entity.pdbx_description
1 polymer ?
#
loop_
_entity_poly.entity_id
_entity_poly.type
_entity_poly.pdbx_seq_one_letter_code
_entity_poly.pdbx_strand_id
1 'polypeptide(L)'
;MTTDLSDEMKHVEAVLYTTGRYTTVEEISEACGLNDESAVKSAINNLKSYYELGSSSLEIQEHEGRFKLNTKKKYGFIASKLSGEAEFDGPTIKTLAVIAYKSPIIQSEIIKIRGNKSYDHISQLKGDGLISSERSGRSRMLKLTTKFFEYFDVAEKEVEEKFTNLEDGIRQNVAWKMGTTPEHLEKTEIAVEEKKTKDSEEVSEPGIDVISEEENSSQKEENVVYDDNGKAIGVLGD
;
A
#
# COMPACT_ATOMS: atom_id res chain seq x y z
N MET A 1 36.23 -25.88 20.05
CA MET A 1 36.33 -25.95 18.59
C MET A 1 35.79 -24.63 18.07
N THR A 2 36.66 -23.75 17.59
CA THR A 2 36.25 -22.59 16.80
C THR A 2 35.65 -23.16 15.52
N THR A 3 34.33 -23.08 15.37
CA THR A 3 33.65 -23.46 14.13
C THR A 3 33.97 -22.37 13.11
N ASP A 4 35.13 -22.50 12.47
CA ASP A 4 35.56 -21.59 11.41
C ASP A 4 34.56 -21.73 10.25
N LEU A 5 34.10 -20.61 9.70
CA LEU A 5 33.21 -20.65 8.53
C LEU A 5 33.96 -21.29 7.35
N SER A 6 33.28 -22.17 6.61
CA SER A 6 33.83 -22.71 5.37
C SER A 6 34.07 -21.56 4.38
N ASP A 7 34.96 -21.77 3.40
CA ASP A 7 35.25 -20.73 2.42
C ASP A 7 33.99 -20.35 1.63
N GLU A 8 33.13 -21.29 1.30
CA GLU A 8 31.86 -21.03 0.62
C GLU A 8 30.92 -20.16 1.49
N MET A 9 30.85 -20.44 2.80
CA MET A 9 30.08 -19.64 3.74
C MET A 9 30.61 -18.20 3.83
N LYS A 10 31.94 -18.02 3.84
CA LYS A 10 32.58 -16.69 3.88
C LYS A 10 32.27 -15.87 2.61
N HIS A 11 32.29 -16.49 1.44
CA HIS A 11 31.94 -15.81 0.18
C HIS A 11 30.47 -15.39 0.17
N VAL A 12 29.56 -16.29 0.54
CA VAL A 12 28.12 -15.98 0.60
C VAL A 12 27.82 -14.89 1.62
N GLU A 13 28.42 -14.95 2.82
CA GLU A 13 28.29 -13.91 3.85
C GLU A 13 28.75 -12.55 3.31
N ALA A 14 29.91 -12.49 2.64
CA ALA A 14 30.43 -11.27 2.06
C ALA A 14 29.49 -10.67 0.98
N VAL A 15 28.90 -11.50 0.12
CA VAL A 15 27.94 -11.05 -0.89
C VAL A 15 26.66 -10.51 -0.25
N LEU A 16 26.07 -11.25 0.70
CA LEU A 16 24.84 -10.81 1.38
C LEU A 16 25.06 -9.55 2.21
N TYR A 17 26.22 -9.42 2.87
CA TYR A 17 26.59 -8.23 3.61
C TYR A 17 26.77 -7.02 2.70
N THR A 18 27.46 -7.19 1.57
CA THR A 18 27.76 -6.09 0.63
C THR A 18 26.53 -5.60 -0.11
N THR A 19 25.63 -6.51 -0.49
CA THR A 19 24.41 -6.17 -1.25
C THR A 19 23.40 -5.43 -0.39
N GLY A 20 23.23 -5.82 0.89
CA GLY A 20 22.29 -5.19 1.81
C GLY A 20 20.80 -5.28 1.40
N ARG A 21 20.48 -6.03 0.33
CA ARG A 21 19.15 -6.21 -0.25
C ARG A 21 18.83 -7.69 -0.42
N TYR A 22 17.55 -7.99 -0.64
CA TYR A 22 17.15 -9.34 -1.04
C TYR A 22 17.79 -9.69 -2.39
N THR A 23 18.56 -10.76 -2.39
CA THR A 23 19.39 -11.21 -3.51
C THR A 23 19.05 -12.66 -3.84
N THR A 24 18.90 -12.96 -5.12
CA THR A 24 18.55 -14.30 -5.62
C THR A 24 19.73 -15.28 -5.49
N VAL A 25 19.46 -16.59 -5.55
CA VAL A 25 20.53 -17.60 -5.48
C VAL A 25 21.46 -17.47 -6.68
N GLU A 26 20.88 -17.18 -7.85
CA GLU A 26 21.56 -16.96 -9.11
C GLU A 26 22.56 -15.79 -9.00
N GLU A 27 22.11 -14.63 -8.50
CA GLU A 27 22.97 -13.46 -8.27
C GLU A 27 24.10 -13.77 -7.26
N ILE A 28 23.82 -14.53 -6.20
CA ILE A 28 24.83 -14.94 -5.21
C ILE A 28 25.85 -15.89 -5.85
N SER A 29 25.38 -16.85 -6.64
CA SER A 29 26.21 -17.83 -7.34
C SER A 29 27.20 -17.14 -8.28
N GLU A 30 26.69 -16.21 -9.10
CA GLU A 30 27.49 -15.40 -10.02
C GLU A 30 28.53 -14.56 -9.28
N ALA A 31 28.13 -13.88 -8.20
CA ALA A 31 29.04 -13.04 -7.41
C ALA A 31 30.13 -13.83 -6.68
N CYS A 32 29.82 -15.04 -6.21
CA CYS A 32 30.77 -15.93 -5.55
C CYS A 32 31.67 -16.71 -6.53
N GLY A 33 31.37 -16.70 -7.83
CA GLY A 33 32.04 -17.55 -8.82
C GLY A 33 31.75 -19.05 -8.62
N LEU A 34 30.66 -19.38 -7.93
CA LEU A 34 30.20 -20.75 -7.72
C LEU A 34 29.24 -21.10 -8.85
N ASN A 35 29.47 -22.20 -9.56
CA ASN A 35 28.58 -22.66 -10.65
C ASN A 35 27.50 -23.63 -10.15
N ASP A 36 27.47 -23.93 -8.85
CA ASP A 36 26.55 -24.88 -8.24
C ASP A 36 25.61 -24.18 -7.25
N GLU A 37 24.37 -23.94 -7.69
CA GLU A 37 23.32 -23.39 -6.84
C GLU A 37 23.01 -24.25 -5.61
N SER A 38 23.21 -25.58 -5.70
CA SER A 38 23.00 -26.48 -4.56
C SER A 38 24.04 -26.25 -3.47
N ALA A 39 25.28 -25.95 -3.86
CA ALA A 39 26.34 -25.57 -2.93
C ALA A 39 26.02 -24.22 -2.27
N VAL A 40 25.53 -23.24 -3.03
CA VAL A 40 25.11 -21.92 -2.49
C VAL A 40 23.98 -22.07 -1.48
N LYS A 41 22.92 -22.82 -1.83
CA LYS A 41 21.79 -23.09 -0.92
C LYS A 41 22.24 -23.80 0.37
N SER A 42 23.14 -24.78 0.24
CA SER A 42 23.75 -25.46 1.39
C SER A 42 24.54 -24.48 2.28
N ALA A 43 25.35 -23.61 1.68
CA ALA A 43 26.12 -22.60 2.41
C ALA A 43 25.23 -21.59 3.14
N ILE A 44 24.14 -21.13 2.51
CA ILE A 44 23.14 -20.24 3.13
C ILE A 44 22.50 -20.92 4.35
N ASN A 45 22.10 -22.19 4.24
CA ASN A 45 21.49 -22.92 5.35
C ASN A 45 22.48 -23.12 6.51
N ASN A 46 23.74 -23.44 6.20
CA ASN A 46 24.78 -23.55 7.21
C ASN A 46 25.04 -22.21 7.91
N LEU A 47 25.05 -21.10 7.18
CA LEU A 47 25.16 -19.75 7.74
C LEU A 47 23.98 -19.41 8.65
N LYS A 48 22.74 -19.73 8.24
CA LYS A 48 21.55 -19.57 9.09
C LYS A 48 21.75 -20.29 10.43
N SER A 49 22.10 -21.57 10.41
CA SER A 49 22.35 -22.35 11.63
C SER A 49 23.51 -21.81 12.45
N TYR A 50 24.57 -21.32 11.81
CA TYR A 50 25.71 -20.71 12.49
C TYR A 50 25.30 -19.45 13.27
N TYR A 51 24.51 -18.56 12.67
CA TYR A 51 24.03 -17.35 13.36
C TYR A 51 22.98 -17.63 14.45
N GLU A 52 22.20 -18.70 14.31
CA GLU A 52 21.28 -19.16 15.34
C GLU A 52 22.04 -19.71 16.55
N LEU A 53 23.00 -20.62 16.33
CA LEU A 53 23.74 -21.31 17.39
C LEU A 53 24.76 -20.39 18.08
N GLY A 54 25.42 -19.52 17.31
CA GLY A 54 26.52 -18.67 17.77
C GLY A 54 26.11 -17.45 18.62
N SER A 55 24.83 -17.31 18.96
CA SER A 55 24.30 -16.11 19.64
C SER A 55 24.65 -14.78 18.93
N SER A 56 24.79 -14.82 17.59
CA SER A 56 25.09 -13.64 16.78
C SER A 56 23.95 -12.60 16.84
N SER A 57 24.27 -11.33 16.57
CA SER A 57 23.28 -10.27 16.36
C SER A 57 22.66 -10.29 14.97
N LEU A 58 23.22 -11.04 14.03
CA LEU A 58 22.78 -11.13 12.65
C LEU A 58 21.89 -12.35 12.40
N GLU A 59 21.05 -12.27 11.37
CA GLU A 59 20.23 -13.36 10.85
C GLU A 59 20.15 -13.28 9.32
N ILE A 60 20.00 -14.42 8.66
CA ILE A 60 19.67 -14.45 7.22
C ILE A 60 18.16 -14.62 7.10
N GLN A 61 17.53 -13.67 6.43
CA GLN A 61 16.13 -13.74 6.07
C GLN A 61 15.95 -14.25 4.65
N GLU A 62 14.82 -14.91 4.42
CA GLU A 62 14.43 -15.43 3.12
C GLU A 62 13.04 -14.92 2.77
N HIS A 63 12.90 -14.37 1.55
CA HIS A 63 11.64 -13.90 1.02
C HIS A 63 11.54 -14.25 -0.47
N GLU A 64 10.55 -15.06 -0.84
CA GLU A 64 10.30 -15.49 -2.23
C GLU A 64 11.53 -16.05 -2.94
N GLY A 65 12.33 -16.87 -2.24
CA GLY A 65 13.57 -17.46 -2.79
C GLY A 65 14.74 -16.47 -2.88
N ARG A 66 14.60 -15.26 -2.35
CA ARG A 66 15.68 -14.27 -2.19
C ARG A 66 16.17 -14.26 -0.75
N PHE A 67 17.45 -13.95 -0.57
CA PHE A 67 18.12 -13.97 0.72
C PHE A 67 18.73 -12.60 1.04
N LYS A 68 18.71 -12.22 2.32
CA LYS A 68 19.28 -10.97 2.83
C LYS A 68 19.90 -11.19 4.20
N LEU A 69 21.09 -10.66 4.43
CA LEU A 69 21.67 -10.59 5.76
C LEU A 69 21.12 -9.37 6.49
N ASN A 70 20.48 -9.58 7.63
CA ASN A 70 19.90 -8.51 8.44
C ASN A 70 20.29 -8.66 9.92
N THR A 71 20.04 -7.61 10.70
CA THR A 71 20.16 -7.69 12.16
C THR A 71 18.90 -8.33 12.73
N LYS A 72 19.04 -9.22 13.73
CA LYS A 72 17.91 -9.82 14.44
C LYS A 72 16.94 -8.75 14.93
N LYS A 73 15.64 -8.99 14.75
CA LYS A 73 14.55 -8.05 15.13
C LYS A 73 14.69 -7.48 16.55
N LYS A 74 15.18 -8.28 17.51
CA LYS A 74 15.43 -7.86 18.90
C LYS A 74 16.40 -6.68 19.06
N TYR A 75 17.25 -6.42 18.07
CA TYR A 75 18.19 -5.29 18.04
C TYR A 75 17.72 -4.14 17.13
N GLY A 76 16.50 -4.20 16.58
CA GLY A 76 15.98 -3.14 15.69
C GLY A 76 15.95 -1.74 16.32
N PHE A 77 15.89 -1.66 17.67
CA PHE A 77 15.98 -0.39 18.41
C PHE A 77 17.33 0.33 18.23
N ILE A 78 18.39 -0.38 17.87
CA ILE A 78 19.72 0.21 17.63
C ILE A 78 19.68 0.96 16.30
N ALA A 79 19.15 0.33 15.25
CA ALA A 79 18.99 0.94 13.94
C ALA A 79 18.07 2.19 14.00
N SER A 80 17.00 2.14 14.78
CA SER A 80 16.10 3.29 14.95
C SER A 80 16.75 4.47 15.68
N LYS A 81 17.65 4.23 16.63
CA LYS A 81 18.42 5.29 17.31
C LYS A 81 19.49 5.93 16.42
N LEU A 82 20.08 5.15 15.52
CA LEU A 82 21.12 5.60 14.58
C LEU A 82 20.54 6.37 13.38
N SER A 83 19.30 6.08 12.99
CA SER A 83 18.68 6.72 11.80
C SER A 83 18.22 8.17 12.04
N GLY A 84 18.32 8.69 13.27
CA GLY A 84 18.28 10.13 13.61
C GLY A 84 16.92 10.83 13.44
N GLU A 85 16.20 10.59 12.35
CA GLU A 85 14.91 11.18 12.03
C GLU A 85 14.05 10.11 11.35
N ALA A 86 12.76 10.05 11.69
CA ALA A 86 11.84 9.21 10.94
C ALA A 86 11.77 9.75 9.50
N GLU A 87 12.20 8.94 8.53
CA GLU A 87 12.24 9.30 7.10
C GLU A 87 10.86 9.76 6.57
N PHE A 88 9.79 9.39 7.28
CA PHE A 88 8.43 9.83 7.05
C PHE A 88 7.83 10.50 8.28
N ASP A 89 7.08 11.57 8.08
CA ASP A 89 6.29 12.16 9.14
C ASP A 89 5.09 11.26 9.52
N GLY A 90 4.60 11.40 10.76
CA GLY A 90 3.47 10.60 11.25
C GLY A 90 2.23 10.64 10.34
N PRO A 91 1.81 11.80 9.80
CA PRO A 91 0.74 11.91 8.82
C PRO A 91 0.93 11.06 7.55
N THR A 92 2.13 11.07 6.96
CA THR A 92 2.46 10.31 5.73
C THR A 92 2.48 8.82 6.01
N ILE A 93 3.10 8.38 7.12
CA ILE A 93 3.08 6.96 7.54
C ILE A 93 1.65 6.46 7.67
N LYS A 94 0.76 7.22 8.31
CA LYS A 94 -0.64 6.82 8.42
C LYS A 94 -1.28 6.68 7.03
N THR A 95 -0.92 7.51 6.05
CA THR A 95 -1.53 7.45 4.70
C THR A 95 -1.03 6.22 3.98
N LEU A 96 0.26 5.92 4.10
CA LEU A 96 0.85 4.67 3.63
C LEU A 96 0.18 3.45 4.26
N ALA A 97 -0.12 3.49 5.57
CA ALA A 97 -0.80 2.40 6.26
C ALA A 97 -2.20 2.13 5.70
N VAL A 98 -2.97 3.16 5.36
CA VAL A 98 -4.28 3.00 4.71
C VAL A 98 -4.13 2.41 3.31
N ILE A 99 -3.13 2.87 2.54
CA ILE A 99 -2.85 2.33 1.20
C ILE A 99 -2.45 0.86 1.30
N ALA A 100 -1.55 0.50 2.23
CA ALA A 100 -1.11 -0.88 2.42
C ALA A 100 -2.25 -1.80 2.85
N TYR A 101 -3.12 -1.32 3.74
CA TYR A 101 -4.29 -2.05 4.21
C TYR A 101 -5.31 -2.34 3.11
N LYS A 102 -5.54 -1.38 2.20
CA LYS A 102 -6.57 -1.49 1.16
C LYS A 102 -6.00 -1.73 -0.24
N SER A 103 -4.71 -2.06 -0.36
CA SER A 103 -4.07 -2.22 -1.67
C SER A 103 -4.68 -3.43 -2.41
N PRO A 104 -5.07 -3.30 -3.69
CA PRO A 104 -5.08 -2.09 -4.52
C PRO A 104 -6.28 -1.16 -4.23
N ILE A 105 -6.05 0.15 -4.12
CA ILE A 105 -7.09 1.15 -3.78
C ILE A 105 -7.12 2.35 -4.74
N ILE A 106 -8.30 2.91 -4.98
CA ILE A 106 -8.45 4.13 -5.78
C ILE A 106 -8.03 5.36 -4.96
N GLN A 107 -7.23 6.25 -5.55
CA GLN A 107 -6.74 7.47 -4.92
C GLN A 107 -7.87 8.33 -4.31
N SER A 108 -9.02 8.44 -4.99
CA SER A 108 -10.19 9.17 -4.49
C SER A 108 -10.74 8.60 -3.18
N GLU A 109 -10.64 7.29 -2.95
CA GLU A 109 -11.07 6.67 -1.69
C GLU A 109 -10.10 6.99 -0.55
N ILE A 110 -8.80 7.01 -0.80
CA ILE A 110 -7.80 7.47 0.18
C ILE A 110 -8.11 8.91 0.61
N ILE A 111 -8.42 9.79 -0.35
CA ILE A 111 -8.75 11.19 -0.06
C ILE A 111 -10.04 11.30 0.76
N LYS A 112 -11.04 10.45 0.50
CA LYS A 112 -12.26 10.38 1.34
C LYS A 112 -11.95 9.96 2.78
N ILE A 113 -11.03 9.00 2.97
CA ILE A 113 -10.67 8.48 4.30
C ILE A 113 -9.78 9.44 5.08
N ARG A 114 -8.81 10.09 4.43
CA ARG A 114 -7.73 10.85 5.08
C ARG A 114 -7.76 12.35 4.84
N GLY A 115 -8.60 12.83 3.93
CA GLY A 115 -8.76 14.23 3.57
C GLY A 115 -7.72 14.73 2.55
N ASN A 116 -7.86 16.01 2.17
CA ASN A 116 -7.13 16.63 1.06
C ASN A 116 -5.60 16.60 1.21
N LYS A 117 -5.05 16.62 2.43
CA LYS A 117 -3.59 16.53 2.64
C LYS A 117 -2.97 15.23 2.11
N SER A 118 -3.79 14.21 1.84
CA SER A 118 -3.32 12.94 1.30
C SER A 118 -2.75 13.05 -0.10
N TYR A 119 -3.09 14.11 -0.87
CA TYR A 119 -2.48 14.34 -2.18
C TYR A 119 -0.97 14.51 -2.07
N ASP A 120 -0.50 15.31 -1.11
CA ASP A 120 0.92 15.57 -0.89
C ASP A 120 1.63 14.30 -0.41
N HIS A 121 1.01 13.57 0.53
CA HIS A 121 1.55 12.30 1.04
C HIS A 121 1.67 11.26 -0.09
N ILE A 122 0.66 11.14 -0.95
CA ILE A 122 0.70 10.20 -2.10
C ILE A 122 1.81 10.61 -3.07
N SER A 123 2.00 11.91 -3.31
CA SER A 123 3.08 12.40 -4.17
C SER A 123 4.45 12.07 -3.60
N GLN A 124 4.65 12.27 -2.28
CA GLN A 124 5.87 11.91 -1.58
C GLN A 124 6.13 10.40 -1.65
N LEU A 125 5.18 9.57 -1.21
CA LEU A 125 5.31 8.10 -1.21
C LEU A 125 5.59 7.52 -2.60
N LYS A 126 5.07 8.16 -3.65
CA LYS A 126 5.38 7.80 -5.04
C LYS A 126 6.79 8.22 -5.43
N GLY A 127 7.24 9.40 -5.03
CA GLY A 127 8.62 9.88 -5.23
C GLY A 127 9.64 8.96 -4.54
N ASP A 128 9.30 8.47 -3.35
CA ASP A 128 10.11 7.51 -2.61
C ASP A 128 10.04 6.10 -3.20
N GLY A 129 9.18 5.87 -4.20
CA GLY A 129 9.03 4.61 -4.90
C GLY A 129 8.38 3.51 -4.07
N LEU A 130 7.73 3.83 -2.94
CA LEU A 130 7.03 2.86 -2.09
C LEU A 130 5.69 2.44 -2.71
N ILE A 131 5.04 3.35 -3.46
CA ILE A 131 3.78 3.09 -4.14
C ILE A 131 3.88 3.37 -5.65
N SER A 132 3.12 2.61 -6.43
CA SER A 132 2.90 2.88 -7.85
C SER A 132 1.50 3.44 -8.08
N SER A 133 1.32 4.22 -9.16
CA SER A 133 0.02 4.75 -9.54
C SER A 133 -0.29 4.55 -11.02
N GLU A 134 -1.34 3.80 -11.30
CA GLU A 134 -1.84 3.47 -12.64
C GLU A 134 -3.14 4.24 -12.92
N ARG A 135 -3.36 4.62 -14.17
CA ARG A 135 -4.59 5.35 -14.54
C ARG A 135 -5.78 4.39 -14.48
N SER A 136 -6.83 4.77 -13.74
CA SER A 136 -8.09 4.01 -13.67
C SER A 136 -9.26 4.98 -13.87
N GLY A 137 -9.76 5.04 -15.11
CA GLY A 137 -10.81 5.97 -15.53
C GLY A 137 -10.44 7.44 -15.28
N ARG A 138 -11.24 8.11 -14.43
CA ARG A 138 -11.06 9.50 -14.00
C ARG A 138 -10.14 9.66 -12.77
N SER A 139 -9.68 8.56 -12.19
CA SER A 139 -8.80 8.55 -11.00
C SER A 139 -7.54 7.72 -11.26
N ARG A 140 -6.83 7.38 -10.19
CA ARG A 140 -5.63 6.53 -10.21
C ARG A 140 -5.80 5.39 -9.22
N MET A 141 -5.40 4.19 -9.64
CA MET A 141 -5.27 3.03 -8.76
C MET A 141 -3.87 3.03 -8.16
N LEU A 142 -3.80 2.90 -6.84
CA LEU A 142 -2.57 2.86 -6.07
C LEU A 142 -2.27 1.43 -5.64
N LYS A 143 -1.02 1.01 -5.78
CA LYS A 143 -0.51 -0.31 -5.40
C LYS A 143 0.79 -0.17 -4.63
N LEU A 144 1.06 -1.10 -3.72
CA LEU A 144 2.39 -1.26 -3.13
C LEU A 144 3.39 -1.72 -4.20
N THR A 145 4.66 -1.41 -3.98
CA THR A 145 5.78 -1.83 -4.83
C THR A 145 6.68 -2.81 -4.09
N THR A 146 7.55 -3.51 -4.81
CA THR A 146 8.59 -4.36 -4.20
C THR A 146 9.44 -3.59 -3.19
N LYS A 147 9.76 -2.32 -3.48
CA LYS A 147 10.55 -1.45 -2.59
C LYS A 147 9.89 -1.27 -1.21
N PHE A 148 8.56 -1.25 -1.13
CA PHE A 148 7.87 -1.20 0.16
C PHE A 148 8.18 -2.43 1.02
N PHE A 149 8.04 -3.63 0.45
CA PHE A 149 8.29 -4.88 1.16
C PHE A 149 9.75 -5.00 1.59
N GLU A 150 10.68 -4.57 0.72
CA GLU A 150 12.11 -4.53 1.02
C GLU A 150 12.46 -3.54 2.14
N TYR A 151 11.85 -2.35 2.11
CA TYR A 151 12.09 -1.28 3.07
C TYR A 151 11.56 -1.65 4.46
N PHE A 152 10.34 -2.19 4.53
CA PHE A 152 9.71 -2.59 5.80
C PHE A 152 10.09 -3.99 6.27
N ASP A 153 10.85 -4.74 5.47
CA ASP A 153 11.32 -6.10 5.80
C ASP A 153 10.14 -7.03 6.11
N VAL A 154 9.09 -6.93 5.30
CA VAL A 154 7.82 -7.67 5.45
C VAL A 154 7.45 -8.37 4.16
N ALA A 155 6.94 -9.60 4.28
CA ALA A 155 6.42 -10.33 3.15
C ALA A 155 5.02 -9.82 2.75
N GLU A 156 4.68 -9.87 1.46
CA GLU A 156 3.34 -9.48 0.98
C GLU A 156 2.22 -10.26 1.72
N LYS A 157 2.37 -11.58 1.84
CA LYS A 157 1.44 -12.42 2.60
C LYS A 157 1.37 -12.06 4.10
N GLU A 158 2.50 -11.71 4.71
CA GLU A 158 2.54 -11.32 6.12
C GLU A 158 1.80 -10.00 6.35
N VAL A 159 1.87 -9.08 5.38
CA VAL A 159 1.13 -7.81 5.40
C VAL A 159 -0.36 -8.10 5.32
N GLU A 160 -0.80 -8.94 4.39
CA GLU A 160 -2.20 -9.34 4.23
C GLU A 160 -2.75 -10.03 5.49
N GLU A 161 -2.00 -10.97 6.07
CA GLU A 161 -2.36 -11.66 7.33
C GLU A 161 -2.41 -10.72 8.53
N LYS A 162 -1.49 -9.76 8.65
CA LYS A 162 -1.54 -8.76 9.74
C LYS A 162 -2.79 -7.89 9.66
N PHE A 163 -3.23 -7.60 8.45
CA PHE A 163 -4.39 -6.77 8.21
C PHE A 163 -5.72 -7.50 8.44
N THR A 164 -5.83 -8.77 8.08
CA THR A 164 -7.01 -9.59 8.44
C THR A 164 -7.15 -9.72 9.96
N ASN A 165 -6.06 -10.01 10.66
CA ASN A 165 -6.04 -10.04 12.12
C ASN A 165 -6.40 -8.69 12.75
N LEU A 166 -6.04 -7.58 12.10
CA LEU A 166 -6.41 -6.23 12.55
C LEU A 166 -7.92 -5.99 12.41
N GLU A 167 -8.54 -6.42 11.30
CA GLU A 167 -9.99 -6.36 11.13
C GLU A 167 -10.70 -7.14 12.22
N ASP A 168 -10.28 -8.37 12.49
CA ASP A 168 -10.87 -9.21 13.52
C ASP A 168 -10.70 -8.59 14.92
N GLY A 169 -9.53 -8.01 15.19
CA GLY A 169 -9.29 -7.26 16.42
C GLY A 169 -10.17 -6.01 16.55
N ILE A 170 -10.40 -5.28 15.46
CA ILE A 170 -11.33 -4.13 15.43
C ILE A 170 -12.76 -4.61 15.65
N ARG A 171 -13.20 -5.66 14.94
CA ARG A 171 -14.54 -6.27 15.07
C ARG A 171 -14.81 -6.73 16.49
N GLN A 172 -13.87 -7.45 17.10
CA GLN A 172 -13.98 -7.88 18.50
C GLN A 172 -14.08 -6.68 19.46
N ASN A 173 -13.25 -5.65 19.27
CA ASN A 173 -13.29 -4.45 20.10
C ASN A 173 -14.60 -3.66 19.94
N VAL A 174 -15.14 -3.57 18.72
CA VAL A 174 -16.42 -2.91 18.44
C VAL A 174 -17.57 -3.73 19.02
N ALA A 175 -17.57 -5.05 18.82
CA ALA A 175 -18.56 -5.98 19.35
C ALA A 175 -18.63 -5.91 20.88
N TRP A 176 -17.47 -5.94 21.54
CA TRP A 176 -17.35 -5.75 22.99
C TRP A 176 -17.93 -4.41 23.45
N LYS A 177 -17.56 -3.31 22.79
CA LYS A 177 -18.07 -1.96 23.12
C LYS A 177 -19.57 -1.81 22.88
N MET A 178 -20.12 -2.54 21.91
CA MET A 178 -21.54 -2.50 21.56
C MET A 178 -22.39 -3.58 22.28
N GLY A 179 -21.77 -4.43 23.12
CA GLY A 179 -22.48 -5.50 23.81
C GLY A 179 -23.06 -6.57 22.86
N THR A 180 -22.43 -6.78 21.71
CA THR A 180 -22.86 -7.72 20.67
C THR A 180 -21.73 -8.70 20.32
N THR A 181 -21.98 -9.66 19.40
CA THR A 181 -20.96 -10.58 18.89
C THR A 181 -20.42 -10.11 17.53
N PRO A 182 -19.15 -10.41 17.18
CA PRO A 182 -18.59 -10.09 15.87
C PRO A 182 -19.42 -10.64 14.70
N GLU A 183 -20.02 -11.83 14.86
CA GLU A 183 -20.89 -12.47 13.87
C GLU A 183 -22.19 -11.69 13.59
N HIS A 184 -22.70 -10.95 14.58
CA HIS A 184 -23.87 -10.08 14.38
C HIS A 184 -23.51 -8.78 13.64
N LEU A 185 -22.28 -8.27 13.83
CA LEU A 185 -21.77 -7.12 13.07
C LEU A 185 -21.59 -7.47 11.59
N GLU A 186 -21.07 -8.66 11.29
CA GLU A 186 -20.88 -9.14 9.92
C GLU A 186 -22.22 -9.26 9.18
N LYS A 187 -23.23 -9.85 9.82
CA LYS A 187 -24.59 -9.92 9.24
C LYS A 187 -25.22 -8.55 9.00
N THR A 188 -24.87 -7.55 9.81
CA THR A 188 -25.39 -6.19 9.63
C THR A 188 -24.61 -5.42 8.58
N GLU A 189 -23.29 -5.60 8.46
CA GLU A 189 -22.47 -5.04 7.38
C GLU A 189 -22.89 -5.61 6.00
N ILE A 190 -23.07 -6.93 5.89
CA ILE A 190 -23.55 -7.60 4.66
C ILE A 190 -24.94 -7.07 4.28
N ALA A 191 -25.87 -6.96 5.24
CA ALA A 191 -27.21 -6.44 4.95
C ALA A 191 -27.23 -4.96 4.55
N VAL A 192 -26.25 -4.17 4.98
CA VAL A 192 -26.07 -2.75 4.58
C VAL A 192 -25.45 -2.65 3.19
N GLU A 193 -24.51 -3.53 2.83
CA GLU A 193 -23.92 -3.60 1.49
C GLU A 193 -24.90 -4.11 0.44
N GLU A 194 -25.70 -5.13 0.76
CA GLU A 194 -26.79 -5.62 -0.11
C GLU A 194 -27.89 -4.57 -0.36
N LYS A 195 -28.11 -3.66 0.59
CA LYS A 195 -29.01 -2.52 0.38
C LYS A 195 -28.40 -1.45 -0.52
N LYS A 196 -27.11 -1.14 -0.35
CA LYS A 196 -26.40 -0.17 -1.19
C LYS A 196 -26.30 -0.60 -2.65
N THR A 197 -26.13 -1.90 -2.92
CA THR A 197 -26.10 -2.43 -4.30
C THR A 197 -27.48 -2.39 -4.95
N LYS A 198 -28.54 -2.73 -4.22
CA LYS A 198 -29.94 -2.62 -4.71
C LYS A 198 -30.38 -1.19 -4.99
N ASP A 199 -30.03 -0.23 -4.13
CA ASP A 199 -30.35 1.19 -4.34
C ASP A 199 -29.61 1.80 -5.55
N SER A 200 -28.54 1.15 -6.06
CA SER A 200 -27.80 1.60 -7.24
C SER A 200 -28.28 1.01 -8.57
N GLU A 201 -29.12 -0.03 -8.56
CA GLU A 201 -29.66 -0.68 -9.77
C GLU A 201 -31.04 -0.13 -10.19
N GLU A 202 -31.70 0.71 -9.39
CA GLU A 202 -33.09 1.15 -9.62
C GLU A 202 -33.23 2.56 -10.27
N VAL A 203 -32.21 3.06 -10.99
CA VAL A 203 -32.30 4.31 -11.79
C VAL A 203 -31.79 4.11 -13.23
N SER A 204 -32.59 3.41 -14.04
CA SER A 204 -32.64 3.47 -15.52
C SER A 204 -33.88 2.69 -15.95
N GLU A 205 -34.93 3.18 -16.61
CA GLU A 205 -35.25 4.39 -17.38
C GLU A 205 -36.81 4.49 -17.40
N PRO A 206 -37.45 5.66 -17.64
CA PRO A 206 -38.70 5.70 -18.39
C PRO A 206 -38.39 5.99 -19.86
N GLY A 207 -38.98 5.19 -20.74
CA GLY A 207 -38.66 5.13 -22.16
C GLY A 207 -38.93 6.41 -22.95
N ILE A 208 -38.17 6.57 -24.04
CA ILE A 208 -38.48 7.48 -25.13
C ILE A 208 -38.31 6.70 -26.44
N ASP A 209 -39.44 6.43 -27.09
CA ASP A 209 -39.51 6.05 -28.50
C ASP A 209 -38.99 7.19 -29.38
N VAL A 210 -38.20 6.80 -30.37
CA VAL A 210 -37.62 7.64 -31.43
C VAL A 210 -38.70 8.07 -32.41
N ILE A 211 -38.99 9.38 -32.59
CA ILE A 211 -39.39 9.97 -33.89
C ILE A 211 -38.97 11.46 -34.00
N SER A 212 -38.34 11.75 -35.14
CA SER A 212 -38.21 12.98 -35.97
C SER A 212 -37.40 14.21 -35.51
N GLU A 213 -36.40 14.49 -36.35
CA GLU A 213 -35.87 15.80 -36.72
C GLU A 213 -36.97 16.77 -37.16
N GLU A 214 -36.82 18.05 -36.78
CA GLU A 214 -36.98 19.29 -37.59
C GLU A 214 -37.56 20.49 -36.79
N GLU A 215 -37.00 21.66 -37.14
CA GLU A 215 -37.46 23.05 -36.92
C GLU A 215 -37.28 23.77 -35.56
N ASN A 216 -36.16 24.49 -35.48
CA ASN A 216 -36.05 25.95 -35.37
C ASN A 216 -37.14 26.75 -34.61
N SER A 217 -36.77 27.39 -33.48
CA SER A 217 -37.30 28.72 -33.10
C SER A 217 -36.50 29.36 -31.97
N SER A 218 -35.78 30.42 -32.33
CA SER A 218 -35.24 31.54 -31.54
C SER A 218 -35.93 31.84 -30.20
N GLN A 219 -35.16 32.05 -29.14
CA GLN A 219 -35.39 33.13 -28.15
C GLN A 219 -34.05 33.71 -27.68
N LYS A 220 -33.87 35.02 -27.89
CA LYS A 220 -32.76 35.84 -27.40
C LYS A 220 -32.94 36.07 -25.89
N GLU A 221 -31.90 35.85 -25.09
CA GLU A 221 -31.86 36.32 -23.70
C GLU A 221 -31.56 37.83 -23.70
N GLU A 222 -32.49 38.63 -23.15
CA GLU A 222 -32.27 40.05 -22.86
C GLU A 222 -31.50 40.19 -21.53
N ASN A 223 -30.31 40.77 -21.58
CA ASN A 223 -29.53 41.08 -20.38
C ASN A 223 -30.06 42.35 -19.71
N VAL A 224 -30.75 42.18 -18.58
CA VAL A 224 -31.22 43.28 -17.71
C VAL A 224 -30.09 43.70 -16.77
N VAL A 225 -29.80 45.00 -16.71
CA VAL A 225 -28.80 45.57 -15.78
C VAL A 225 -29.49 45.98 -14.49
N TYR A 226 -28.93 45.52 -13.36
CA TYR A 226 -29.38 45.83 -12.00
C TYR A 226 -28.45 46.86 -11.35
N ASP A 227 -28.99 47.73 -10.50
CA ASP A 227 -28.20 48.58 -9.61
C ASP A 227 -27.65 47.81 -8.39
N ASP A 228 -26.77 48.46 -7.60
CA ASP A 228 -26.16 47.88 -6.40
C ASP A 228 -27.18 47.50 -5.30
N ASN A 229 -28.45 47.87 -5.45
CA ASN A 229 -29.56 47.50 -4.57
C ASN A 229 -30.49 46.44 -5.19
N GLY A 230 -30.13 45.87 -6.35
CA GLY A 230 -30.88 44.83 -7.04
C GLY A 230 -32.11 45.30 -7.81
N LYS A 231 -32.26 46.60 -8.07
CA LYS A 231 -33.37 47.14 -8.88
C LYS A 231 -32.97 47.21 -10.34
N ALA A 232 -33.81 46.68 -11.24
CA ALA A 232 -33.59 46.75 -12.68
C ALA A 232 -33.65 48.21 -13.16
N ILE A 233 -32.57 48.68 -13.81
CA ILE A 233 -32.41 50.09 -14.23
C ILE A 233 -32.36 50.28 -15.75
N GLY A 234 -32.35 49.21 -16.54
CA GLY A 234 -32.47 49.30 -18.00
C GLY A 234 -31.93 48.08 -18.74
N VAL A 235 -32.17 48.04 -20.05
CA VAL A 235 -31.66 47.02 -20.98
C VAL A 235 -30.58 47.69 -21.84
N LEU A 236 -29.39 47.08 -21.94
CA LEU A 236 -28.33 47.54 -22.84
C LEU A 236 -28.71 47.12 -24.27
N GLY A 237 -29.11 48.08 -25.10
CA GLY A 237 -29.40 47.85 -26.52
C GLY A 237 -28.28 48.35 -27.42
N ASP A 238 -27.99 47.57 -28.46
CA ASP A 238 -27.78 48.05 -29.82
C ASP A 238 -29.03 47.67 -30.64
#